data_AF-A0A2E4WX35-F1
#
_entry.id   AF-A0A2E4WX35-F1
#
_cell.length_a   1.000
_cell.length_b   1.000
_cell.length_c   1.000
_cell.angle_alpha   90.00
_cell.angle_beta   90.00
_cell.angle_gamma   90.00
#
_symmetry.space_group_name_H-M   'P 1'
#
loop_
_entity.id
_entity.type
_entity.pdbx_description
1 polymer ?
#
loop_
_entity_poly.entity_id
_entity_poly.type
_entity_poly.pdbx_seq_one_letter_code
_entity_poly.pdbx_strand_id
1 'polypeptide(L)'
;MEGRFSLRFSLDELLKNKKNEKTILENVRYANRLVGKSFKVVFYNTDVKEKDVLKFVKKYENLLFEVNTQITKRSQQERCWFLIESDVYLDKCKFHYKFTGDILNGIAQYIKIIKHINDRKDLE
;
A
#
# COMPACT_ATOMS: atom_id res chain seq x y z
N MET A 1 17.25 -5.77 5.89
CA MET A 1 16.83 -5.17 4.61
C MET A 1 15.35 -4.84 4.72
N GLU A 2 15.02 -3.59 5.03
CA GLU A 2 13.64 -3.09 5.05
C GLU A 2 13.01 -3.19 3.65
N GLY A 3 11.70 -3.44 3.59
CA GLY A 3 10.94 -3.87 2.41
C GLY A 3 11.35 -3.20 1.09
N ARG A 4 12.06 -3.96 0.24
CA ARG A 4 12.56 -3.53 -1.08
C ARG A 4 11.45 -3.11 -2.04
N PHE A 5 10.24 -3.61 -1.84
CA PHE A 5 9.09 -3.39 -2.71
C PHE A 5 7.88 -2.86 -1.93
N SER A 6 8.10 -1.92 -1.01
CA SER A 6 7.01 -1.37 -0.21
C SER A 6 6.00 -0.59 -1.06
N LEU A 7 4.72 -0.81 -0.79
CA LEU A 7 3.58 -0.11 -1.38
C LEU A 7 2.96 0.82 -0.35
N ARG A 8 2.84 2.12 -0.65
CA ARG A 8 2.35 3.13 0.29
C ARG A 8 1.16 3.92 -0.28
N PHE A 9 0.10 4.08 0.51
CA PHE A 9 -1.07 4.88 0.13
C PHE A 9 -1.92 5.32 1.33
N SER A 10 -2.86 6.25 1.11
CA SER A 10 -3.67 6.87 2.17
C SER A 10 -4.69 5.91 2.78
N LEU A 11 -4.66 5.79 4.11
CA LEU A 11 -5.71 5.16 4.90
C LEU A 11 -7.00 5.99 4.89
N ASP A 12 -6.90 7.32 4.93
CA ASP A 12 -8.05 8.22 4.86
C ASP A 12 -8.87 7.97 3.58
N GLU A 13 -8.18 7.86 2.44
CA GLU A 13 -8.81 7.56 1.17
C GLU A 13 -9.43 6.15 1.14
N LEU A 14 -8.70 5.14 1.64
CA LEU A 14 -9.18 3.76 1.73
C LEU A 14 -10.49 3.68 2.53
N LEU A 15 -10.54 4.27 3.73
CA LEU A 15 -11.69 4.21 4.63
C LEU A 15 -12.90 5.02 4.11
N LYS A 16 -12.66 6.05 3.29
CA LYS A 16 -13.75 6.74 2.58
C LYS A 16 -14.37 5.88 1.48
N ASN A 17 -13.60 4.97 0.89
CA ASN A 17 -14.06 4.10 -0.19
C ASN A 17 -14.65 2.77 0.31
N LYS A 18 -15.74 2.84 1.09
CA LYS A 18 -16.38 1.65 1.70
C LYS A 18 -16.76 0.56 0.69
N LYS A 19 -17.14 0.93 -0.54
CA LYS A 19 -17.55 -0.02 -1.58
C LYS A 19 -16.36 -0.84 -2.10
N ASN A 20 -15.19 -0.22 -2.23
CA ASN A 20 -14.01 -0.86 -2.80
C ASN A 20 -12.98 -1.30 -1.75
N GLU A 21 -13.18 -1.00 -0.47
CA GLU A 21 -12.26 -1.32 0.64
C GLU A 21 -11.77 -2.78 0.60
N LYS A 22 -12.70 -3.74 0.49
CA LYS A 22 -12.35 -5.17 0.38
C LYS A 22 -11.55 -5.47 -0.90
N THR A 23 -11.97 -4.92 -2.04
CA THR A 23 -11.30 -5.13 -3.33
C THR A 23 -9.88 -4.59 -3.31
N ILE A 24 -9.66 -3.42 -2.71
CA ILE A 24 -8.32 -2.83 -2.55
C ILE A 24 -7.43 -3.76 -1.73
N LEU A 25 -7.92 -4.26 -0.60
CA LEU A 25 -7.12 -5.14 0.27
C LEU A 25 -6.80 -6.49 -0.36
N GLU A 26 -7.72 -7.08 -1.13
CA GLU A 26 -7.43 -8.32 -1.88
C GLU A 26 -6.38 -8.07 -2.99
N ASN A 27 -6.35 -6.89 -3.61
CA ASN A 27 -5.31 -6.54 -4.56
C ASN A 27 -3.95 -6.33 -3.88
N VAL A 28 -3.92 -5.73 -2.68
CA VAL A 28 -2.71 -5.68 -1.84
C VAL A 28 -2.21 -7.08 -1.48
N ARG A 29 -3.13 -7.99 -1.13
CA ARG A 29 -2.81 -9.39 -0.85
C ARG A 29 -2.27 -10.11 -2.08
N TYR A 30 -2.82 -9.86 -3.26
CA TYR A 30 -2.30 -10.39 -4.50
C TYR A 30 -0.89 -9.85 -4.80
N ALA A 31 -0.65 -8.56 -4.60
CA ALA A 31 0.68 -7.96 -4.71
C ALA A 31 1.69 -8.63 -3.75
N ASN A 32 1.30 -8.88 -2.50
CA ASN A 32 2.10 -9.65 -1.53
C ASN A 32 2.45 -11.05 -2.05
N ARG A 33 1.52 -11.76 -2.68
CA ARG A 33 1.79 -13.10 -3.26
C ARG A 33 2.79 -13.06 -4.40
N LEU A 34 2.79 -12.02 -5.23
CA LEU A 34 3.74 -11.85 -6.33
C LEU A 34 5.16 -11.50 -5.85
N VAL A 35 5.27 -10.73 -4.78
CA VAL A 35 6.55 -10.23 -4.25
C VAL A 35 7.15 -11.15 -3.19
N GLY A 36 6.30 -11.83 -2.41
CA GLY A 36 6.69 -12.69 -1.29
C GLY A 36 7.23 -11.89 -0.10
N LYS A 37 8.21 -12.48 0.62
CA LYS A 37 8.72 -11.97 1.91
C LYS A 37 9.30 -10.55 1.88
N SER A 38 9.58 -10.00 0.71
CA SER A 38 10.10 -8.63 0.55
C SER A 38 8.99 -7.56 0.48
N PHE A 39 7.73 -7.98 0.47
CA PHE A 39 6.58 -7.10 0.44
C PHE A 39 6.33 -6.42 1.79
N LYS A 40 5.82 -5.20 1.73
CA LYS A 40 5.35 -4.43 2.87
C LYS A 40 4.31 -3.44 2.37
N VAL A 41 3.17 -3.34 3.03
CA VAL A 41 2.21 -2.26 2.76
C VAL A 41 2.26 -1.22 3.87
N VAL A 42 2.25 0.05 3.49
CA VAL A 42 2.26 1.17 4.43
C VAL A 42 1.01 2.02 4.22
N PHE A 43 0.10 1.99 5.18
CA PHE A 43 -1.06 2.87 5.19
C PHE A 43 -0.72 4.13 5.99
N TYR A 44 -0.63 5.28 5.33
CA TYR A 44 -0.44 6.54 6.05
C TYR A 44 -1.78 7.21 6.33
N ASN A 45 -1.90 7.87 7.48
CA ASN A 45 -3.08 8.64 7.82
C ASN A 45 -2.78 10.09 8.21
N THR A 46 -3.70 11.00 7.86
CA THR A 46 -3.68 12.40 8.32
C THR A 46 -4.70 12.65 9.41
N ASP A 47 -5.96 12.32 9.14
CA ASP A 47 -7.10 12.76 9.95
C ASP A 47 -7.99 11.59 10.42
N VAL A 48 -7.61 10.35 10.11
CA VAL A 48 -8.30 9.16 10.61
C VAL A 48 -8.21 9.11 12.14
N LYS A 49 -9.38 9.03 12.79
CA LYS A 49 -9.50 8.87 14.23
C LYS A 49 -9.02 7.48 14.64
N GLU A 50 -8.37 7.38 15.80
CA GLU A 50 -7.88 6.12 16.34
C GLU A 50 -8.95 5.02 16.40
N LYS A 51 -10.17 5.37 16.81
CA LYS A 51 -11.31 4.43 16.82
C LYS A 51 -11.61 3.80 15.46
N ASP A 52 -11.40 4.54 14.37
CA ASP A 52 -11.68 4.09 13.01
C ASP A 52 -10.51 3.24 12.49
N VAL A 53 -9.26 3.56 12.88
CA VAL A 53 -8.09 2.68 12.68
C VAL A 53 -8.31 1.34 13.40
N LEU A 54 -8.73 1.34 14.66
CA LEU A 54 -8.98 0.11 15.43
C LEU A 54 -10.09 -0.73 14.81
N LYS A 55 -11.17 -0.11 14.31
CA LYS A 55 -12.24 -0.81 13.59
C LYS A 55 -11.71 -1.45 12.30
N PHE A 56 -10.91 -0.73 11.54
CA PHE A 56 -10.27 -1.23 10.33
C PHE A 56 -9.36 -2.43 10.62
N VAL A 57 -8.49 -2.30 11.63
CA VAL A 57 -7.58 -3.38 12.05
C VAL A 57 -8.36 -4.61 12.48
N LYS A 58 -9.38 -4.46 13.34
CA LYS A 58 -10.23 -5.59 13.78
C LYS A 58 -10.98 -6.25 12.62
N LYS A 59 -11.43 -5.48 11.63
CA LYS A 59 -12.17 -5.99 10.48
C LYS A 59 -11.29 -6.82 9.53
N TYR A 60 -10.01 -6.49 9.41
CA TYR A 60 -9.09 -7.08 8.43
C TYR A 60 -7.85 -7.73 9.04
N GLU A 61 -7.85 -8.01 10.34
CA GLU A 61 -6.70 -8.46 11.14
C GLU A 61 -5.87 -9.53 10.43
N ASN A 62 -6.49 -10.63 10.01
CA ASN A 62 -5.82 -11.74 9.34
C ASN A 62 -5.11 -11.32 8.05
N LEU A 63 -5.75 -10.47 7.24
CA LEU A 63 -5.17 -10.00 5.98
C LEU A 63 -4.01 -9.05 6.25
N LEU A 64 -4.18 -8.10 7.18
CA LEU A 64 -3.14 -7.12 7.52
C LEU A 64 -1.88 -7.80 8.08
N PHE A 65 -2.06 -8.88 8.86
CA PHE A 65 -0.96 -9.70 9.34
C PHE A 65 -0.24 -10.43 8.20
N GLU A 66 -0.98 -11.00 7.24
CA GLU A 66 -0.42 -11.71 6.07
C GLU A 66 0.45 -10.81 5.17
N VAL A 67 0.08 -9.53 5.02
CA VAL A 67 0.70 -8.64 4.01
C VAL A 67 1.77 -7.71 4.59
N ASN A 68 2.30 -8.00 5.78
CA ASN A 68 3.34 -7.22 6.45
C ASN A 68 2.99 -5.72 6.51
N THR A 69 1.91 -5.42 7.23
CA THR A 69 1.32 -4.08 7.30
C THR A 69 2.06 -3.17 8.27
N GLN A 70 2.22 -1.89 7.88
CA GLN A 70 2.50 -0.78 8.78
C GLN A 70 1.43 0.30 8.63
N ILE A 71 0.95 0.85 9.74
CA ILE A 71 0.04 2.02 9.76
C ILE A 71 0.80 3.18 10.42
N THR A 72 0.89 4.33 9.76
CA THR A 72 1.69 5.47 10.23
C THR A 72 0.98 6.79 10.07
N LYS A 73 1.34 7.78 10.90
CA LYS A 73 0.93 9.17 10.65
C LYS A 73 1.77 9.77 9.53
N ARG A 74 1.17 10.67 8.73
CA ARG A 74 1.80 11.42 7.61
C ARG A 74 3.14 12.10 7.95
N SER A 75 3.42 12.34 9.24
CA SER A 75 4.60 13.06 9.70
C SER A 75 5.91 12.25 9.66
N GLN A 76 5.88 10.96 9.35
CA GLN A 76 7.11 10.17 9.25
C GLN A 76 7.72 10.28 7.85
N GLN A 77 8.91 10.88 7.75
CA GLN A 77 9.74 10.99 6.53
C GLN A 77 10.29 9.63 6.09
N GLU A 78 9.44 8.63 6.00
CA GLU A 78 9.81 7.29 5.59
C GLU A 78 10.07 7.27 4.09
N ARG A 79 10.95 6.36 3.68
CA ARG A 79 11.13 6.03 2.27
C ARG A 79 10.21 4.87 1.92
N CYS A 80 9.46 4.99 0.85
CA CYS A 80 8.74 3.87 0.24
C CYS A 80 9.30 3.56 -1.15
N TRP A 81 9.04 2.36 -1.64
CA TRP A 81 9.44 1.99 -2.99
C TRP A 81 8.42 2.47 -4.01
N PHE A 82 7.13 2.29 -3.74
CA PHE A 82 6.04 2.75 -4.61
C PHE A 82 5.00 3.53 -3.82
N LEU A 83 4.82 4.80 -4.17
CA LEU A 83 3.79 5.67 -3.62
C LEU A 83 2.58 5.73 -4.56
N ILE A 84 1.39 5.48 -4.02
CA ILE A 84 0.14 5.88 -4.66
C ILE A 84 -0.38 7.10 -3.91
N GLU A 85 -0.61 8.17 -4.65
CA GLU A 85 -1.07 9.44 -4.12
C GLU A 85 -2.25 9.93 -4.96
N SER A 86 -3.22 10.58 -4.33
CA SER A 86 -4.28 11.30 -5.02
C SER A 86 -4.10 12.81 -4.84
N ASP A 87 -4.77 13.61 -5.68
CA ASP A 87 -4.68 15.07 -5.61
C ASP A 87 -5.17 15.65 -4.27
N VAL A 88 -5.92 14.86 -3.50
CA VAL A 88 -6.46 15.24 -2.19
C VAL A 88 -5.51 14.85 -1.05
N TYR A 89 -4.93 13.64 -1.10
CA TYR A 89 -4.12 13.10 -0.01
C TYR A 89 -2.65 13.06 -0.39
N LEU A 90 -1.97 14.19 -0.28
CA LEU A 90 -0.55 14.25 -0.61
C LEU A 90 0.31 13.62 0.49
N ASP A 91 1.36 12.89 0.17
CA ASP A 91 2.35 12.36 1.11
C ASP A 91 3.70 13.06 0.90
N LYS A 92 4.43 13.31 1.99
CA LYS A 92 5.78 13.88 1.98
C LYS A 92 6.87 12.80 2.04
N CYS A 93 6.49 11.53 1.97
CA CYS A 93 7.43 10.42 1.96
C CYS A 93 8.39 10.49 0.75
N LYS A 94 9.62 9.99 0.91
CA LYS A 94 10.53 9.81 -0.22
C LYS A 94 10.12 8.54 -0.96
N PHE A 95 10.04 8.57 -2.28
CA PHE A 95 9.63 7.40 -3.08
C PHE A 95 10.63 7.08 -4.18
N HIS A 96 10.58 5.84 -4.69
CA HIS A 96 11.33 5.45 -5.89
C HIS A 96 10.44 5.51 -7.14
N TYR A 97 9.24 4.96 -7.05
CA TYR A 97 8.17 5.08 -8.04
C TYR A 97 6.96 5.78 -7.43
N LYS A 98 6.19 6.47 -8.27
CA LYS A 98 4.96 7.14 -7.89
C LYS A 98 3.88 6.94 -8.94
N PHE A 99 2.64 6.79 -8.49
CA PHE A 99 1.44 6.91 -9.29
C PHE A 99 0.54 7.97 -8.68
N THR A 100 0.00 8.86 -9.53
CA THR A 100 -1.02 9.84 -9.14
C THR A 100 -2.37 9.42 -9.70
N GLY A 101 -3.35 9.19 -8.83
CA GLY A 101 -4.69 8.74 -9.19
C GLY A 101 -5.35 7.92 -8.07
N ASP A 102 -6.35 7.12 -8.41
CA ASP A 102 -7.03 6.26 -7.43
C ASP A 102 -6.19 5.04 -7.03
N ILE A 103 -6.47 4.53 -5.83
CA ILE A 103 -5.75 3.40 -5.22
C ILE A 103 -5.76 2.15 -6.11
N LEU A 104 -6.89 1.80 -6.74
CA LEU A 104 -6.99 0.55 -7.51
C LEU A 104 -6.10 0.58 -8.75
N ASN A 105 -6.15 1.69 -9.51
CA ASN A 105 -5.28 1.87 -10.65
C ASN A 105 -3.81 1.95 -10.24
N GLY A 106 -3.51 2.59 -9.10
CA GLY A 106 -2.15 2.61 -8.55
C GLY A 106 -1.62 1.21 -8.22
N ILE A 107 -2.44 0.35 -7.60
CA ILE A 107 -2.06 -1.04 -7.32
C ILE A 107 -1.86 -1.83 -8.62
N ALA A 108 -2.69 -1.60 -9.65
CA ALA A 108 -2.52 -2.24 -10.95
C ALA A 108 -1.17 -1.87 -11.60
N GLN A 109 -0.75 -0.60 -11.51
CA GLN A 109 0.59 -0.18 -12.00
C GLN A 109 1.72 -0.79 -11.19
N TYR A 110 1.59 -0.85 -9.86
CA TYR A 110 2.55 -1.55 -9.01
C TYR A 110 2.74 -3.00 -9.44
N ILE A 111 1.63 -3.73 -9.60
CA ILE A 111 1.63 -5.15 -10.03
C ILE A 111 2.32 -5.30 -11.39
N LYS A 112 2.05 -4.39 -12.34
CA LYS A 112 2.67 -4.42 -13.68
C LYS A 112 4.18 -4.34 -13.60
N ILE A 113 4.72 -3.45 -12.75
CA ILE A 113 6.17 -3.30 -12.56
C ILE A 113 6.75 -4.53 -11.88
N ILE A 114 6.08 -5.07 -10.86
CA ILE A 114 6.54 -6.30 -10.18
C ILE A 114 6.62 -7.48 -11.16
N LYS A 115 5.60 -7.66 -12.01
CA LYS A 115 5.61 -8.71 -13.04
C LYS A 115 6.80 -8.54 -13.98
N HIS A 116 7.01 -7.33 -14.51
CA HIS A 116 8.15 -7.04 -15.39
C HIS A 116 9.51 -7.27 -14.71
N ILE A 117 9.63 -7.00 -13.41
CA ILE A 117 10.87 -7.28 -12.64
C ILE A 117 11.06 -8.78 -12.46
N ASN A 118 10.00 -9.54 -12.17
CA ASN A 118 10.08 -10.98 -12.00
C ASN A 118 10.41 -11.67 -13.33
N ASP A 119 9.77 -11.29 -14.43
CA ASP A 119 10.04 -11.83 -15.76
C ASP A 119 11.49 -11.64 -16.19
N ARG A 120 12.14 -10.54 -15.78
CA ARG A 120 13.57 -10.30 -16.04
C ARG A 120 14.50 -11.15 -15.19
N LYS A 121 14.12 -11.49 -13.97
CA LYS A 121 14.92 -12.38 -13.10
C LYS A 121 14.88 -13.81 -13.57
N ASP A 122 13.81 -14.23 -14.23
CA ASP A 122 13.67 -15.58 -14.78
C ASP A 122 14.50 -15.77 -16.08
N LEU A 123 15.07 -14.69 -16.62
CA LEU A 123 15.94 -14.67 -17.81
C LEU A 123 17.44 -14.60 -17.49
N GLU A 124 17.81 -14.44 -16.21
CA GLU A 124 19.20 -14.40 -15.70
C GLU A 124 19.55 -15.73 -15.00
#